data_AF-A0A4Y5ZNP6-F1
#
_entry.id   AF-A0A4Y5ZNP6-F1
#
_cell.length_a   1.000
_cell.length_b   1.000
_cell.length_c   1.000
_cell.angle_alpha   90.00
_cell.angle_beta   90.00
_cell.angle_gamma   90.00
#
_symmetry.space_group_name_H-M   'P 1'
#
loop_
_entity.id
_entity.type
_entity.pdbx_description
1 polymer ?
#
loop_
_entity_poly.entity_id
_entity_poly.type
_entity_poly.pdbx_seq_one_letter_code
_entity_poly.pdbx_strand_id
1 'polypeptide(L)'
;MPRDRAYVKDMTGGGPFQLRAGEWTDDTSMALCLAETLLEKGDADTICFRNKLLEWYQHGYNSSNGVCFDIGNTTRFALEQYLTIGPDGAAILLQKLRVMLPLSDKPLSLFF
;
A
#
# COMPACT_ATOMS: atom_id res chain seq x y z
N MET A 1 22.40 3.34 11.85
CA MET A 1 22.24 4.47 12.80
C MET A 1 20.83 4.41 13.37
N PRO A 2 20.61 4.66 14.67
CA PRO A 2 19.27 4.75 15.24
C PRO A 2 18.47 5.89 14.59
N ARG A 3 17.15 5.73 14.48
CA ARG A 3 16.22 6.80 14.08
C ARG A 3 16.44 8.01 15.00
N ASP A 4 16.36 9.23 14.45
CA ASP A 4 16.33 10.51 15.21
C ASP A 4 17.62 10.99 15.88
N ARG A 5 18.81 10.51 15.46
CA ARG A 5 20.10 11.04 15.97
C ARG A 5 20.86 11.97 15.01
N ALA A 6 20.50 12.01 13.73
CA ALA A 6 21.19 12.79 12.72
C ALA A 6 20.32 13.95 12.24
N TYR A 7 20.90 15.14 12.16
CA TYR A 7 20.26 16.32 11.58
C TYR A 7 20.57 16.38 10.08
N VAL A 8 19.53 16.44 9.26
CA VAL A 8 19.61 16.56 7.80
C VAL A 8 19.05 17.93 7.42
N LYS A 9 19.80 18.70 6.63
CA LYS A 9 19.46 20.09 6.23
C LYS A 9 19.30 20.29 4.73
N ASP A 10 19.51 19.22 3.97
CA ASP A 10 19.47 19.21 2.52
C ASP A 10 19.12 17.79 2.04
N MET A 11 18.82 17.62 0.77
CA MET A 11 18.52 16.33 0.16
C MET A 11 19.81 15.55 -0.10
N THR A 12 20.29 14.80 0.89
CA THR A 12 21.60 14.14 0.83
C THR A 12 21.56 12.67 0.38
N GLY A 13 20.37 12.06 0.28
CA GLY A 13 20.24 10.62 0.08
C GLY A 13 20.75 9.80 1.28
N GLY A 14 21.28 8.61 1.03
CA GLY A 14 21.80 7.69 2.03
C GLY A 14 20.72 6.81 2.66
N GLY A 15 20.70 6.72 3.99
CA GLY A 15 19.74 5.90 4.72
C GLY A 15 19.93 4.39 4.51
N PRO A 16 18.95 3.56 4.93
CA PRO A 16 19.06 2.10 4.88
C PRO A 16 19.13 1.53 3.46
N PHE A 17 18.65 2.27 2.46
CA PHE A 17 18.64 1.85 1.05
C PHE A 17 19.75 2.49 0.21
N GLN A 18 20.64 3.27 0.82
CA GLN A 18 21.76 3.95 0.13
C GLN A 18 21.31 4.80 -1.06
N LEU A 19 20.24 5.56 -0.87
CA LEU A 19 19.62 6.36 -1.92
C LEU A 19 20.52 7.47 -2.44
N ARG A 20 20.36 7.83 -3.71
CA ARG A 20 20.92 9.07 -4.25
C ARG A 20 20.12 10.27 -3.74
N ALA A 21 20.75 11.43 -3.66
CA ALA A 21 20.03 12.69 -3.48
C ALA A 21 18.96 12.82 -4.58
N GLY A 22 17.70 13.01 -4.21
CA GLY A 22 16.57 13.06 -5.14
C GLY A 22 15.68 11.83 -5.14
N GLU A 23 16.18 10.67 -4.73
CA GLU A 23 15.40 9.43 -4.75
C GLU A 23 14.42 9.39 -3.57
N TRP A 24 13.16 9.08 -3.88
CA TRP A 24 12.06 8.90 -2.92
C TRP A 24 11.70 7.43 -2.73
N THR A 25 10.96 7.11 -1.66
CA THR A 25 10.61 5.74 -1.23
C THR A 25 9.17 5.37 -1.59
N ASP A 26 8.62 4.38 -0.88
CA ASP A 26 7.26 3.86 -1.02
C ASP A 26 6.17 4.93 -0.90
N ASP A 27 6.31 5.90 0.00
CA ASP A 27 5.33 6.99 0.19
C ASP A 27 5.00 7.69 -1.14
N THR A 28 6.02 8.08 -1.89
CA THR A 28 5.83 8.78 -3.18
C THR A 28 5.39 7.81 -4.27
N SER A 29 5.92 6.58 -4.28
CA SER A 29 5.53 5.56 -5.25
C SER A 29 4.02 5.25 -5.14
N MET A 30 3.51 5.05 -3.92
CA MET A 30 2.09 4.82 -3.66
C MET A 30 1.22 6.04 -4.02
N ALA A 31 1.69 7.25 -3.71
CA ALA A 31 0.98 8.48 -4.06
C ALA A 31 0.86 8.67 -5.58
N LEU A 32 1.92 8.37 -6.35
CA LEU A 32 1.91 8.42 -7.81
C LEU A 32 0.93 7.40 -8.40
N CYS A 33 0.93 6.16 -7.89
CA CYS A 33 -0.06 5.16 -8.29
C CYS A 33 -1.50 5.64 -8.05
N LEU A 34 -1.78 6.30 -6.92
CA LEU A 34 -3.11 6.84 -6.64
C LEU A 34 -3.46 8.01 -7.57
N ALA A 35 -2.52 8.93 -7.79
CA ALA A 35 -2.71 10.08 -8.66
C ALA A 35 -3.05 9.65 -10.09
N GLU A 36 -2.32 8.67 -10.63
CA GLU A 36 -2.64 8.11 -11.95
C GLU A 36 -4.00 7.44 -12.01
N THR A 37 -4.41 6.70 -10.96
CA THR A 37 -5.76 6.14 -10.89
C THR A 37 -6.83 7.23 -10.94
N LEU A 38 -6.66 8.32 -10.18
CA LEU A 38 -7.60 9.44 -10.18
C LEU A 38 -7.68 10.10 -11.57
N LEU A 39 -6.55 10.24 -12.27
CA LEU A 39 -6.51 10.79 -13.63
C LEU A 39 -7.16 9.86 -14.65
N GLU A 40 -6.93 8.55 -14.56
CA GLU A 40 -7.46 7.56 -15.52
C GLU A 40 -8.94 7.25 -15.32
N LYS A 41 -9.41 7.23 -14.07
CA LYS A 41 -10.76 6.78 -13.71
C LYS A 41 -11.70 7.91 -13.33
N GLY A 42 -11.18 9.09 -12.99
CA GLY A 42 -11.95 10.18 -12.43
C GLY A 42 -12.49 9.90 -11.02
N ASP A 43 -12.05 8.81 -10.38
CA ASP A 43 -12.43 8.36 -9.04
C ASP A 43 -11.32 7.48 -8.43
N ALA A 44 -11.39 7.24 -7.12
CA ALA A 44 -10.49 6.35 -6.38
C ALA A 44 -10.83 4.87 -6.61
N ASP A 45 -10.83 4.43 -7.87
CA ASP A 45 -11.11 3.04 -8.24
C ASP A 45 -10.08 2.09 -7.64
N THR A 46 -10.52 1.28 -6.68
CA THR A 46 -9.62 0.44 -5.87
C THR A 46 -8.94 -0.67 -6.69
N ILE A 47 -9.56 -1.14 -7.77
CA ILE A 47 -8.98 -2.18 -8.64
C ILE A 47 -7.82 -1.60 -9.45
N CYS A 48 -8.05 -0.47 -10.13
CA CYS A 48 -7.01 0.26 -10.85
C CYS A 48 -5.84 0.62 -9.94
N PHE A 49 -6.12 1.18 -8.75
CA PHE A 49 -5.08 1.56 -7.80
C PHE A 49 -4.24 0.36 -7.36
N ARG A 50 -4.87 -0.76 -6.97
CA ARG A 50 -4.16 -1.98 -6.58
C ARG A 50 -3.34 -2.57 -7.72
N ASN A 51 -3.83 -2.53 -8.96
CA ASN A 51 -3.08 -2.99 -10.12
C ASN A 51 -1.82 -2.15 -10.34
N LYS A 52 -1.90 -0.82 -10.21
CA LYS A 52 -0.71 0.05 -10.29
C LYS A 52 0.27 -0.20 -9.14
N LEU A 53 -0.22 -0.44 -7.93
CA LEU A 53 0.61 -0.85 -6.80
C LEU A 53 1.28 -2.21 -7.03
N LEU A 54 0.64 -3.14 -7.73
CA LEU A 54 1.26 -4.41 -8.13
C LEU A 54 2.36 -4.20 -9.16
N GLU A 55 2.15 -3.34 -10.16
CA GLU A 55 3.21 -2.98 -11.11
C GLU A 55 4.40 -2.35 -10.40
N TRP A 56 4.16 -1.49 -9.40
CA TRP A 56 5.23 -0.98 -8.55
C TRP A 56 5.91 -2.12 -7.79
N TYR A 57 5.14 -2.95 -7.08
CA TYR A 57 5.65 -4.03 -6.24
C TYR A 57 6.49 -5.06 -7.00
N GLN A 58 6.05 -5.47 -8.19
CA GLN A 58 6.66 -6.55 -8.96
C GLN A 58 7.73 -6.05 -9.94
N HIS A 59 7.54 -4.86 -10.52
CA HIS A 59 8.35 -4.38 -11.65
C HIS A 59 9.01 -3.03 -11.40
N GLY A 60 8.80 -2.41 -10.23
CA GLY A 60 9.39 -1.10 -9.89
C GLY A 60 8.74 0.07 -10.63
N TYR A 61 7.52 -0.09 -11.16
CA TYR A 61 6.75 1.02 -11.73
C TYR A 61 6.58 2.17 -10.72
N ASN A 62 6.73 3.43 -11.15
CA ASN A 62 6.72 4.60 -10.26
C ASN A 62 7.75 4.60 -9.11
N SER A 63 8.77 3.73 -9.18
CA SER A 63 9.94 3.81 -8.30
C SER A 63 10.93 4.87 -8.80
N SER A 64 11.58 5.56 -7.85
CA SER A 64 12.65 6.52 -8.14
C SER A 64 13.91 5.88 -8.75
N ASN A 65 14.15 4.59 -8.52
CA ASN A 65 15.36 3.88 -8.97
C ASN A 65 15.06 2.57 -9.73
N GLY A 66 13.80 2.37 -10.14
CA GLY A 66 13.39 1.25 -10.99
C GLY A 66 13.18 -0.09 -10.28
N VAL A 67 13.24 -0.15 -8.94
CA VAL A 67 12.88 -1.34 -8.16
C VAL A 67 11.93 -0.99 -7.02
N CYS A 68 11.12 -1.95 -6.58
CA CYS A 68 10.35 -1.77 -5.33
C CYS A 68 11.26 -1.95 -4.11
N PHE A 69 11.30 -0.95 -3.25
CA PHE A 69 11.98 -0.98 -1.96
C PHE A 69 11.16 -0.19 -0.92
N ASP A 70 11.50 -0.38 0.35
CA ASP A 70 10.80 0.21 1.51
C ASP A 70 9.31 -0.13 1.65
N ILE A 71 8.81 -1.14 0.91
CA ILE A 71 7.41 -1.58 1.06
C ILE A 71 7.13 -2.09 2.48
N GLY A 72 6.20 -1.43 3.16
CA GLY A 72 5.73 -1.84 4.48
C GLY A 72 5.05 -3.23 4.47
N ASN A 73 5.22 -3.99 5.56
CA ASN A 73 4.69 -5.36 5.68
C ASN A 73 3.18 -5.45 5.44
N THR A 74 2.40 -4.49 5.94
CA THR A 74 0.94 -4.47 5.74
C THR A 74 0.57 -4.25 4.28
N THR A 75 1.26 -3.34 3.59
CA THR A 75 1.05 -3.06 2.16
C THR A 75 1.41 -4.29 1.33
N ARG A 76 2.58 -4.91 1.59
CA ARG A 76 2.99 -6.16 0.95
C ARG A 76 1.94 -7.25 1.13
N PHE A 77 1.52 -7.50 2.37
CA PHE A 77 0.52 -8.51 2.67
C PHE A 77 -0.81 -8.24 1.93
N ALA A 78 -1.29 -7.00 1.90
CA ALA A 78 -2.51 -6.65 1.18
C ALA A 78 -2.42 -6.93 -0.32
N LEU A 79 -1.28 -6.63 -0.95
CA LEU A 79 -1.04 -6.92 -2.36
C LEU A 79 -0.91 -8.41 -2.66
N GLU A 80 -0.26 -9.18 -1.78
CA GLU A 80 -0.15 -10.64 -1.90
C GLU A 80 -1.52 -11.33 -1.74
N GLN A 81 -2.36 -10.84 -0.82
CA GLN A 81 -3.74 -11.32 -0.70
C GLN A 81 -4.57 -10.97 -1.95
N TYR A 82 -4.39 -9.77 -2.50
CA TYR A 82 -5.06 -9.37 -3.73
C TYR A 82 -4.66 -10.24 -4.93
N LEU A 83 -3.39 -10.62 -5.05
CA LEU A 83 -2.92 -11.59 -6.07
C LEU A 83 -3.52 -12.99 -5.87
N THR A 84 -3.67 -13.42 -4.62
CA THR A 84 -4.11 -14.78 -4.30
C THR A 84 -5.63 -14.95 -4.47
N ILE A 85 -6.41 -13.98 -4.01
CA ILE A 85 -7.87 -14.10 -3.93
C ILE A 85 -8.56 -13.33 -5.08
N GLY A 86 -7.84 -12.42 -5.76
CA GLY A 86 -8.39 -11.58 -6.80
C GLY A 86 -9.22 -10.40 -6.27
N PRO A 87 -9.71 -9.53 -7.18
CA PRO A 87 -10.46 -8.32 -6.81
C PRO A 87 -11.74 -8.57 -6.02
N ASP A 88 -12.39 -9.71 -6.25
CA ASP A 88 -13.64 -10.10 -5.56
C ASP A 88 -13.38 -10.75 -4.19
N GLY A 89 -12.11 -10.98 -3.84
CA GLY A 89 -11.71 -11.74 -2.65
C GLY A 89 -12.16 -11.15 -1.32
N ALA A 90 -12.31 -9.82 -1.24
CA ALA A 90 -12.86 -9.15 -0.06
C ALA A 90 -14.31 -9.60 0.23
N ALA A 91 -15.12 -9.84 -0.80
CA ALA A 91 -16.48 -10.35 -0.64
C ALA A 91 -16.49 -11.79 -0.12
N ILE A 92 -15.53 -12.62 -0.56
CA ILE A 92 -15.39 -14.01 -0.14
C ILE A 92 -14.90 -14.11 1.32
N LEU A 93 -13.93 -13.27 1.72
CA LEU A 93 -13.45 -13.20 3.11
C LEU A 93 -14.52 -12.69 4.07
N LEU A 94 -15.30 -11.68 3.68
CA LEU A 94 -16.43 -11.19 4.48
C LEU A 94 -17.56 -12.23 4.58
N GLN A 95 -17.84 -12.99 3.52
CA GLN A 95 -18.77 -14.12 3.61
C GLN A 95 -18.26 -15.23 4.55
N LYS A 96 -16.96 -15.58 4.49
CA LYS A 96 -16.37 -16.58 5.40
C LYS A 96 -16.37 -16.13 6.86
N LEU A 97 -16.07 -14.85 7.13
CA LEU A 97 -16.14 -14.29 8.50
C LEU A 97 -17.58 -14.21 9.03
N ARG A 98 -18.56 -13.94 8.16
CA ARG A 98 -19.99 -13.90 8.52
C ARG A 98 -20.57 -15.27 8.86
N VAL A 99 -19.98 -16.36 8.37
CA VAL A 99 -20.35 -17.74 8.75
C VAL A 99 -19.67 -18.19 10.05
N MET A 100 -18.54 -17.56 10.44
CA MET A 100 -17.70 -18.01 11.55
C MET A 100 -17.95 -17.28 12.89
N LEU A 101 -18.72 -16.19 12.89
CA LEU A 101 -19.19 -15.53 14.12
C LEU A 101 -20.69 -15.81 14.28
N PRO A 102 -21.14 -16.56 15.32
CA PRO A 102 -22.55 -16.61 15.61
C PRO A 102 -22.98 -15.18 15.97
N LEU A 103 -23.93 -14.64 15.21
CA LEU A 103 -24.59 -13.38 15.51
C LEU A 103 -25.21 -13.53 16.92
N SER A 104 -24.53 -12.98 17.93
CA SER A 104 -25.19 -12.66 19.18
C SER A 104 -25.90 -11.33 18.95
N ASP A 105 -27.23 -11.37 18.91
CA ASP A 105 -28.13 -10.23 18.81
C ASP A 105 -27.95 -9.27 19.99
N LYS A 106 -26.87 -8.48 19.99
CA LYS A 106 -26.73 -7.31 20.86
C LYS A 106 -26.83 -6.05 20.02
N PRO A 107 -27.74 -5.12 20.37
CA PRO A 107 -27.94 -3.90 19.60
C PRO A 107 -26.68 -3.03 19.61
N LEU A 108 -26.48 -2.30 18.50
CA LEU A 108 -25.35 -1.43 18.17
C LEU A 108 -25.15 -0.20 19.10
N SER A 109 -25.71 -0.19 20.31
CA SER A 109 -25.67 0.96 21.22
C SER A 109 -24.47 0.99 22.18
N LEU A 110 -23.37 0.29 21.87
CA LEU A 110 -22.21 0.19 22.78
C LEU A 110 -20.85 0.52 22.15
N PHE A 111 -20.85 1.28 21.05
CA PHE A 111 -19.64 1.84 20.43
C PHE A 111 -19.70 3.36 20.21
N PHE A 112 -20.42 4.08 21.06
CA PHE A 112 -20.21 5.51 21.33
C PHE A 112 -20.19 5.75 22.83
#